data_AF-A0AAX3ATF9-F1
#
_entry.id   AF-A0AAX3ATF9-F1
#
_cell.length_a   1.000
_cell.length_b   1.000
_cell.length_c   1.000
_cell.angle_alpha   90.00
_cell.angle_beta   90.00
_cell.angle_gamma   90.00
#
_symmetry.space_group_name_H-M   'P 1'
#
loop_
_entity.id
_entity.type
_entity.pdbx_description
1 polymer ?
#
loop_
_entity_poly.entity_id
_entity_poly.type
_entity_poly.pdbx_seq_one_letter_code
_entity_poly.pdbx_strand_id
1 'polypeptide(L)'
;MLIDTGDYRDDGEFVLDYLKKHDIDRIDYLVTTHPDADHIGGNAAVIKYYETKANGIGAVYDPGISSSSQTYEDYLDAVEKYDITLYETHAGDSIPFDGVQTQVLSPPENYIEGEDPNQNSIVLRLGFGHTSFVLPGDAEKGAESHLTDEYGDRLNSTVLKAGHHGSDTSSTNPYLDAVDPQVTLISSAYKSQYGHPSPEALHRFGEHDIEVYWTATHGNIVVTSDGHTIDIATQEKAPTDPTSLRDGDPVEPGTDGPVSHRESITVGSGLSQNPPEGTSTPAANTPTPVRSSTSTPTSESSETPATTRIASDGGTESGVNESGPFEVTTIHADAEGDDRENLNDEYLVLENTGSTSLDVSGWTVKDGSSREYTISSGTVIEAGETLTLYTGEGTDAGNDLYWGSGSAIWNNGGDTITVTNAQDEQVLKEEY
;
A
#
# COMPACT_ATOMS: atom_id res chain seq x y z
N MET A 1 -3.31 11.60 -14.36
CA MET A 1 -2.85 10.86 -13.15
C MET A 1 -3.53 11.49 -11.94
N LEU A 2 -4.13 10.68 -11.07
CA LEU A 2 -4.62 11.05 -9.75
C LEU A 2 -3.80 10.28 -8.72
N ILE A 3 -3.37 10.93 -7.64
CA ILE A 3 -2.56 10.31 -6.59
C ILE A 3 -3.31 10.52 -5.28
N ASP A 4 -3.68 9.41 -4.63
CA ASP A 4 -4.52 9.35 -3.43
C ASP A 4 -5.88 10.08 -3.58
N THR A 5 -6.78 9.82 -2.64
CA THR A 5 -8.15 10.31 -2.64
C THR A 5 -8.64 10.84 -1.29
N GLY A 6 -7.75 10.90 -0.30
CA GLY A 6 -8.00 11.57 0.98
C GLY A 6 -8.72 10.71 2.02
N ASP A 7 -9.26 11.37 3.04
CA ASP A 7 -9.91 10.76 4.21
C ASP A 7 -11.21 10.02 3.88
N TYR A 8 -11.32 8.80 4.40
CA TYR A 8 -12.48 7.92 4.22
C TYR A 8 -13.82 8.53 4.67
N ARG A 9 -13.81 9.52 5.57
CA ARG A 9 -15.06 10.17 6.04
C ARG A 9 -15.73 10.99 4.96
N ASP A 10 -14.99 11.44 3.96
CA ASP A 10 -15.50 12.27 2.88
C ASP A 10 -15.91 11.44 1.65
N ASP A 11 -15.65 10.12 1.61
CA ASP A 11 -16.00 9.19 0.53
C ASP A 11 -15.64 9.73 -0.88
N GLY A 12 -14.50 10.41 -0.97
CA GLY A 12 -14.02 11.04 -2.21
C GLY A 12 -14.88 12.21 -2.73
N GLU A 13 -15.86 12.72 -1.98
CA GLU A 13 -16.78 13.78 -2.40
C GLU A 13 -16.03 15.01 -2.92
N PHE A 14 -15.10 15.54 -2.13
CA PHE A 14 -14.34 16.74 -2.48
C PHE A 14 -13.40 16.52 -3.67
N VAL A 15 -12.81 15.33 -3.78
CA VAL A 15 -11.95 14.97 -4.91
C VAL A 15 -12.79 14.90 -6.19
N LEU A 16 -13.91 14.19 -6.15
CA LEU A 16 -14.83 14.07 -7.28
C LEU A 16 -15.36 15.42 -7.73
N ASP A 17 -15.74 16.30 -6.80
CA ASP A 17 -16.27 17.62 -7.14
C ASP A 17 -15.20 18.53 -7.74
N TYR A 18 -13.96 18.46 -7.24
CA TYR A 18 -12.83 19.15 -7.87
C TYR A 18 -12.59 18.65 -9.29
N LEU A 19 -12.51 17.34 -9.51
CA LEU A 19 -12.27 16.77 -10.84
C LEU A 19 -13.39 17.10 -11.84
N LYS A 20 -14.66 17.01 -11.43
CA LYS A 20 -15.82 17.41 -12.25
C LYS A 20 -15.77 18.87 -12.64
N LYS A 21 -15.42 19.75 -11.69
CA LYS A 21 -15.31 21.21 -11.92
C LYS A 21 -14.21 21.55 -12.93
N HIS A 22 -13.21 20.69 -13.06
CA HIS A 22 -12.12 20.80 -14.02
C HIS A 22 -12.36 20.02 -15.33
N ASP A 23 -13.60 19.56 -15.55
CA ASP A 23 -14.00 18.80 -16.75
C ASP A 23 -13.12 17.55 -17.00
N ILE A 24 -12.61 16.94 -15.93
CA ILE A 24 -11.81 15.71 -16.01
C ILE A 24 -12.76 14.52 -16.14
N ASP A 25 -12.90 13.99 -17.35
CA ASP A 25 -13.80 12.88 -17.66
C ASP A 25 -13.10 11.50 -17.73
N ARG A 26 -11.78 11.44 -17.58
CA ARG A 26 -10.99 10.21 -17.52
C ARG A 26 -9.86 10.32 -16.51
N ILE A 27 -9.55 9.22 -15.82
CA ILE A 27 -8.31 9.09 -15.05
C ILE A 27 -7.43 8.06 -15.76
N ASP A 28 -6.34 8.47 -16.39
CA ASP A 28 -5.47 7.49 -17.06
C ASP A 28 -4.80 6.56 -16.05
N TYR A 29 -4.36 7.10 -14.91
CA TYR A 29 -3.62 6.39 -13.86
C TYR A 29 -4.09 6.88 -12.50
N LEU A 30 -4.57 5.97 -11.65
CA LEU A 30 -4.79 6.19 -10.22
C LEU A 30 -3.60 5.58 -9.47
N VAL A 31 -2.91 6.38 -8.67
CA VAL A 31 -1.79 5.92 -7.84
C VAL A 31 -2.25 5.95 -6.39
N THR A 32 -2.23 4.80 -5.75
CA THR A 32 -2.44 4.61 -4.32
C THR A 32 -1.07 4.54 -3.68
N THR A 33 -0.71 5.51 -2.84
CA THR A 33 0.64 5.51 -2.26
C THR A 33 0.83 4.39 -1.25
N HIS A 34 -0.16 4.14 -0.39
CA HIS A 34 -0.19 3.08 0.63
C HIS A 34 -1.64 2.90 1.10
N PRO A 35 -1.97 1.87 1.91
CA PRO A 35 -3.35 1.45 2.12
C PRO A 35 -4.09 2.20 3.25
N ASP A 36 -3.52 3.28 3.80
CA ASP A 36 -4.15 3.98 4.93
C ASP A 36 -5.37 4.80 4.49
N ALA A 37 -6.37 4.84 5.37
CA ALA A 37 -7.71 5.32 5.05
C ALA A 37 -7.78 6.84 4.74
N ASP A 38 -6.74 7.60 5.05
CA ASP A 38 -6.56 9.00 4.67
C ASP A 38 -5.84 9.21 3.33
N HIS A 39 -5.44 8.12 2.69
CA HIS A 39 -4.92 8.08 1.33
C HIS A 39 -5.91 7.44 0.36
N ILE A 40 -6.54 6.33 0.75
CA ILE A 40 -7.43 5.57 -0.13
C ILE A 40 -8.92 5.83 0.09
N GLY A 41 -9.27 6.77 0.99
CA GLY A 41 -10.63 6.97 1.48
C GLY A 41 -11.69 7.23 0.43
N GLY A 42 -11.32 7.79 -0.73
CA GLY A 42 -12.22 8.02 -1.86
C GLY A 42 -12.03 7.06 -3.03
N ASN A 43 -11.12 6.08 -2.96
CA ASN A 43 -10.74 5.26 -4.12
C ASN A 43 -11.96 4.52 -4.70
N ALA A 44 -12.74 3.84 -3.85
CA ALA A 44 -13.92 3.09 -4.26
C ALA A 44 -14.97 3.99 -4.95
N ALA A 45 -15.24 5.18 -4.38
CA ALA A 45 -16.18 6.14 -4.92
C ALA A 45 -15.70 6.74 -6.25
N VAL A 46 -14.41 7.08 -6.35
CA VAL A 46 -13.78 7.59 -7.58
C VAL A 46 -13.84 6.55 -8.68
N ILE A 47 -13.41 5.31 -8.43
CA ILE A 47 -13.50 4.19 -9.36
C ILE A 47 -14.92 4.03 -9.86
N LYS A 48 -15.89 3.87 -8.95
CA LYS A 48 -17.30 3.70 -9.29
C LYS A 48 -17.84 4.85 -10.13
N TYR A 49 -17.49 6.09 -9.83
CA TYR A 49 -17.94 7.24 -10.60
C TYR A 49 -17.37 7.20 -12.02
N TYR A 50 -16.06 7.04 -12.18
CA TYR A 50 -15.43 7.09 -13.50
C TYR A 50 -15.85 5.93 -14.40
N GLU A 51 -16.02 4.73 -13.85
CA GLU A 51 -16.44 3.55 -14.60
C GLU A 51 -17.93 3.56 -14.98
N THR A 52 -18.78 4.23 -14.19
CA THR A 52 -20.24 4.21 -14.44
C THR A 52 -20.80 5.52 -15.00
N LYS A 53 -20.08 6.63 -14.89
CA LYS A 53 -20.53 7.99 -15.24
C LYS A 53 -19.56 8.77 -16.13
N ALA A 54 -18.32 8.33 -16.26
CA ALA A 54 -17.30 9.02 -17.07
C ALA A 54 -16.60 8.03 -18.02
N ASN A 55 -15.39 8.34 -18.49
CA ASN A 55 -14.63 7.56 -19.45
C ASN A 55 -13.61 6.61 -18.79
N GLY A 56 -13.92 6.12 -17.58
CA GLY A 56 -13.16 5.09 -16.87
C GLY A 56 -11.80 5.51 -16.31
N ILE A 57 -11.15 4.54 -15.68
CA ILE A 57 -9.81 4.54 -15.12
C ILE A 57 -8.93 3.59 -15.95
N GLY A 58 -7.78 4.06 -16.41
CA GLY A 58 -6.90 3.25 -17.27
C GLY A 58 -6.21 2.12 -16.52
N ALA A 59 -5.55 2.45 -15.40
CA ALA A 59 -4.94 1.48 -14.49
C ALA A 59 -4.78 2.06 -13.08
N VAL A 60 -4.64 1.17 -12.11
CA VAL A 60 -4.28 1.49 -10.73
C VAL A 60 -2.86 1.02 -10.44
N TYR A 61 -2.07 1.86 -9.77
CA TYR A 61 -0.73 1.55 -9.28
C TYR A 61 -0.77 1.58 -7.76
N ASP A 62 -0.35 0.48 -7.16
CA ASP A 62 -0.48 0.19 -5.74
C ASP A 62 0.82 -0.46 -5.24
N PRO A 63 1.27 -0.22 -3.99
CA PRO A 63 2.50 -0.81 -3.50
C PRO A 63 2.38 -2.30 -3.19
N GLY A 64 1.23 -2.97 -3.39
CA GLY A 64 1.07 -4.40 -3.10
C GLY A 64 0.94 -4.73 -1.62
N ILE A 65 0.72 -3.73 -0.77
CA ILE A 65 0.65 -3.90 0.69
C ILE A 65 -0.80 -3.99 1.14
N SER A 66 -1.19 -5.16 1.62
CA SER A 66 -2.53 -5.42 2.14
C SER A 66 -2.82 -4.66 3.43
N SER A 67 -4.08 -4.24 3.60
CA SER A 67 -4.63 -3.74 4.87
C SER A 67 -5.95 -4.44 5.18
N SER A 68 -6.24 -4.65 6.46
CA SER A 68 -7.51 -5.24 6.92
C SER A 68 -8.61 -4.20 7.14
N SER A 69 -8.41 -2.96 6.71
CA SER A 69 -9.41 -1.90 6.86
C SER A 69 -10.55 -2.08 5.85
N GLN A 70 -11.78 -1.77 6.27
CA GLN A 70 -12.94 -1.74 5.36
C GLN A 70 -12.69 -0.84 4.15
N THR A 71 -11.98 0.28 4.34
CA THR A 71 -11.66 1.21 3.24
C THR A 71 -10.79 0.55 2.17
N TYR A 72 -9.83 -0.29 2.56
CA TYR A 72 -8.97 -1.03 1.64
C TYR A 72 -9.75 -2.13 0.93
N GLU A 73 -10.60 -2.87 1.64
CA GLU A 73 -11.49 -3.86 1.03
C GLU A 73 -12.43 -3.22 0.00
N ASP A 74 -13.12 -2.12 0.35
CA ASP A 74 -14.04 -1.42 -0.55
C ASP A 74 -13.33 -0.92 -1.82
N TYR A 75 -12.06 -0.53 -1.69
CA TYR A 75 -11.20 -0.16 -2.81
C TYR A 75 -10.89 -1.35 -3.72
N LEU A 76 -10.42 -2.47 -3.17
CA LEU A 76 -10.13 -3.67 -3.97
C LEU A 76 -11.38 -4.27 -4.62
N ASP A 77 -12.50 -4.30 -3.89
CA ASP A 77 -13.81 -4.70 -4.43
C ASP A 77 -14.20 -3.84 -5.63
N ALA A 78 -13.93 -2.53 -5.58
CA ALA A 78 -14.19 -1.63 -6.70
C ALA A 78 -13.26 -1.92 -7.88
N VAL A 79 -11.96 -2.17 -7.64
CA VAL A 79 -11.00 -2.55 -8.69
C VAL A 79 -11.44 -3.83 -9.39
N GLU A 80 -11.79 -4.86 -8.63
CA GLU A 80 -12.24 -6.15 -9.17
C GLU A 80 -13.56 -6.02 -9.92
N LYS A 81 -14.56 -5.39 -9.31
CA LYS A 81 -15.90 -5.24 -9.88
C LYS A 81 -15.92 -4.59 -11.25
N TYR A 82 -15.01 -3.65 -11.50
CA TYR A 82 -14.91 -2.95 -12.78
C TYR A 82 -13.75 -3.45 -13.65
N ASP A 83 -13.11 -4.56 -13.30
CA ASP A 83 -12.02 -5.20 -14.06
C ASP A 83 -10.89 -4.21 -14.41
N ILE A 84 -10.51 -3.38 -13.43
CA ILE A 84 -9.44 -2.39 -13.62
C ILE A 84 -8.10 -3.07 -13.45
N THR A 85 -7.17 -2.81 -14.37
CA THR A 85 -5.81 -3.33 -14.24
C THR A 85 -5.13 -2.73 -13.01
N LEU A 86 -4.78 -3.59 -12.05
CA LEU A 86 -4.03 -3.26 -10.85
C LEU A 86 -2.57 -3.68 -11.03
N TYR A 87 -1.65 -2.77 -10.76
CA TYR A 87 -0.21 -2.99 -10.83
C TYR A 87 0.39 -2.92 -9.43
N GLU A 88 1.07 -3.99 -9.02
CA GLU A 88 2.02 -3.94 -7.90
C GLU A 88 3.25 -3.14 -8.37
N THR A 89 3.58 -2.09 -7.64
CA THR A 89 4.47 -1.02 -8.10
C THR A 89 5.67 -0.87 -7.17
N HIS A 90 6.88 -1.00 -7.73
CA HIS A 90 8.15 -0.89 -7.01
C HIS A 90 9.08 0.15 -7.64
N ALA A 91 10.14 0.47 -6.90
CA ALA A 91 11.23 1.32 -7.32
C ALA A 91 11.80 0.88 -8.68
N GLY A 92 11.88 1.83 -9.62
CA GLY A 92 12.33 1.58 -10.99
C GLY A 92 11.21 1.30 -12.00
N ASP A 93 9.98 1.06 -11.55
CA ASP A 93 8.83 0.92 -12.44
C ASP A 93 8.49 2.24 -13.15
N SER A 94 7.84 2.09 -14.30
CA SER A 94 7.43 3.23 -15.14
C SER A 94 5.93 3.44 -15.10
N ILE A 95 5.52 4.64 -14.70
CA ILE A 95 4.14 5.12 -14.85
C ILE A 95 4.13 6.16 -15.98
N PRO A 96 3.50 5.88 -17.13
CA PRO A 96 3.50 6.82 -18.24
C PRO A 96 2.85 8.14 -17.82
N PHE A 97 3.44 9.26 -18.22
CA PHE A 97 2.82 10.56 -18.08
C PHE A 97 3.37 11.48 -19.18
N ASP A 98 2.57 11.75 -20.21
CA ASP A 98 3.05 12.39 -21.43
C ASP A 98 3.78 13.71 -21.17
N GLY A 99 5.02 13.79 -21.65
CA GLY A 99 5.89 14.94 -21.49
C GLY A 99 6.56 15.06 -20.13
N VAL A 100 6.22 14.20 -19.16
CA VAL A 100 6.75 14.19 -17.80
C VAL A 100 7.62 12.95 -17.59
N GLN A 101 8.82 13.14 -17.02
CA GLN A 101 9.64 12.05 -16.55
C GLN A 101 9.15 11.59 -15.18
N THR A 102 8.43 10.46 -15.14
CA THR A 102 8.00 9.83 -13.88
C THR A 102 9.02 8.80 -13.44
N GLN A 103 9.45 8.86 -12.19
CA GLN A 103 10.29 7.86 -11.54
C GLN A 103 9.58 7.36 -10.28
N VAL A 104 9.38 6.04 -10.19
CA VAL A 104 9.00 5.38 -8.94
C VAL A 104 10.30 5.13 -8.16
N LEU A 105 10.41 5.68 -6.96
CA LEU A 105 11.62 5.61 -6.14
C LEU A 105 11.50 4.61 -4.96
N SER A 106 10.27 4.27 -4.59
CA SER A 106 9.89 3.42 -3.46
C SER A 106 8.50 2.84 -3.78
N PRO A 107 8.10 1.69 -3.18
CA PRO A 107 8.89 0.80 -2.33
C PRO A 107 10.00 0.06 -3.09
N PRO A 108 11.10 -0.34 -2.43
CA PRO A 108 12.04 -1.31 -3.02
C PRO A 108 11.37 -2.66 -3.29
N GLU A 109 11.97 -3.48 -4.16
CA GLU A 109 11.49 -4.84 -4.48
C GLU A 109 11.33 -5.71 -3.20
N ASN A 110 12.34 -5.63 -2.32
CA ASN A 110 12.20 -6.16 -0.97
C ASN A 110 11.76 -5.02 -0.08
N TYR A 111 10.51 -5.03 0.36
CA TYR A 111 9.94 -4.02 1.24
C TYR A 111 10.85 -3.72 2.43
N ILE A 112 10.87 -2.45 2.82
CA ILE A 112 11.54 -2.00 4.04
C ILE A 112 10.86 -2.71 5.22
N GLU A 113 11.68 -3.42 6.01
CA GLU A 113 11.20 -4.23 7.14
C GLU A 113 10.46 -3.38 8.18
N GLY A 114 9.36 -3.92 8.70
CA GLY A 114 8.53 -3.28 9.70
C GLY A 114 7.04 -3.55 9.45
N GLU A 115 6.20 -3.27 10.43
CA GLU A 115 4.74 -3.41 10.31
C GLU A 115 4.08 -2.13 9.78
N ASP A 116 4.83 -1.02 9.70
CA ASP A 116 4.30 0.29 9.31
C ASP A 116 4.25 0.43 7.78
N PRO A 117 3.06 0.45 7.16
CA PRO A 117 2.92 0.51 5.71
C PRO A 117 3.46 1.82 5.13
N ASN A 118 3.57 2.88 5.94
CA ASN A 118 4.10 4.17 5.53
C ASN A 118 5.52 4.08 4.98
N GLN A 119 6.35 3.18 5.54
CA GLN A 119 7.73 2.99 5.09
C GLN A 119 7.82 2.48 3.65
N ASN A 120 6.74 1.93 3.12
CA ASN A 120 6.70 1.35 1.78
C ASN A 120 5.68 2.08 0.88
N SER A 121 5.43 3.36 1.18
CA SER A 121 4.68 4.24 0.28
C SER A 121 5.31 4.27 -1.12
N ILE A 122 4.47 4.32 -2.15
CA ILE A 122 4.91 4.72 -3.49
C ILE A 122 5.43 6.15 -3.42
N VAL A 123 6.73 6.32 -3.67
CA VAL A 123 7.37 7.64 -3.76
C VAL A 123 7.57 7.96 -5.23
N LEU A 124 6.93 9.03 -5.71
CA LEU A 124 7.08 9.49 -7.08
C LEU A 124 7.98 10.71 -7.16
N ARG A 125 8.87 10.70 -8.14
CA ARG A 125 9.57 11.91 -8.60
C ARG A 125 9.14 12.23 -10.03
N LEU A 126 8.60 13.44 -10.23
CA LEU A 126 8.11 13.92 -11.51
C LEU A 126 9.02 15.03 -12.03
N GLY A 127 9.61 14.86 -13.21
CA GLY A 127 10.42 15.87 -13.88
C GLY A 127 9.71 16.44 -15.11
N PHE A 128 9.61 17.76 -15.21
CA PHE A 128 9.11 18.45 -16.39
C PHE A 128 10.04 19.61 -16.74
N GLY A 129 10.75 19.51 -17.87
CA GLY A 129 11.83 20.42 -18.21
C GLY A 129 12.88 20.47 -17.10
N HIS A 130 13.08 21.66 -16.52
CA HIS A 130 13.99 21.98 -15.42
C HIS A 130 13.29 21.96 -14.05
N THR A 131 11.97 21.77 -14.01
CA THR A 131 11.20 21.71 -12.76
C THR A 131 10.98 20.27 -12.34
N SER A 132 10.88 20.03 -11.04
CA SER A 132 10.65 18.69 -10.50
C SER A 132 9.86 18.69 -9.20
N PHE A 133 9.17 17.59 -8.97
CA PHE A 133 8.33 17.34 -7.79
C PHE A 133 8.73 16.01 -7.18
N VAL A 134 8.78 15.92 -5.86
CA VAL A 134 8.81 14.64 -5.14
C VAL A 134 7.58 14.51 -4.25
N LEU A 135 6.90 13.38 -4.37
CA LEU A 135 5.62 13.05 -3.75
C LEU A 135 5.81 11.75 -2.96
N PRO A 136 6.14 11.83 -1.66
CA PRO A 136 6.63 10.67 -0.92
C PRO A 136 5.53 9.84 -0.24
N GLY A 137 4.25 10.14 -0.46
CA GLY A 137 3.17 9.58 0.35
C GLY A 137 3.43 9.90 1.82
N ASP A 138 3.41 8.86 2.65
CA ASP A 138 3.67 8.95 4.09
C ASP A 138 5.02 8.39 4.52
N ALA A 139 5.96 8.27 3.58
CA ALA A 139 7.34 7.86 3.86
C ALA A 139 7.94 8.59 5.07
N GLU A 140 8.27 7.83 6.11
CA GLU A 140 8.91 8.34 7.32
C GLU A 140 10.42 8.07 7.33
N LYS A 141 11.08 8.25 8.50
CA LYS A 141 12.54 8.14 8.67
C LYS A 141 13.19 6.92 8.01
N GLY A 142 12.55 5.75 8.05
CA GLY A 142 13.10 4.52 7.46
C GLY A 142 13.16 4.61 5.94
N ALA A 143 12.03 4.92 5.33
CA ALA A 143 11.90 5.18 3.89
C ALA A 143 12.79 6.34 3.43
N GLU A 144 12.81 7.46 4.17
CA GLU A 144 13.64 8.63 3.85
C GLU A 144 15.13 8.32 3.91
N SER A 145 15.57 7.51 4.88
CA SER A 145 16.96 7.03 4.94
C SER A 145 17.28 6.17 3.72
N HIS A 146 16.41 5.22 3.39
CA HIS A 146 16.59 4.36 2.21
C HIS A 146 16.68 5.19 0.91
N LEU A 147 15.77 6.16 0.74
CA LEU A 147 15.77 7.07 -0.40
C LEU A 147 17.09 7.88 -0.46
N THR A 148 17.54 8.41 0.67
CA THR A 148 18.76 9.23 0.74
C THR A 148 20.01 8.39 0.44
N ASP A 149 20.09 7.18 0.99
CA ASP A 149 21.20 6.26 0.79
C ASP A 149 21.28 5.76 -0.66
N GLU A 150 20.13 5.45 -1.27
CA GLU A 150 20.06 4.95 -2.64
C GLU A 150 20.27 6.09 -3.66
N TYR A 151 19.54 7.20 -3.51
CA TYR A 151 19.44 8.23 -4.55
C TYR A 151 20.33 9.44 -4.32
N GLY A 152 20.61 9.83 -3.06
CA GLY A 152 21.39 11.02 -2.71
C GLY A 152 20.88 12.28 -3.43
N ASP A 153 21.79 13.08 -3.99
CA ASP A 153 21.48 14.32 -4.72
C ASP A 153 20.51 14.13 -5.90
N ARG A 154 20.28 12.89 -6.37
CA ARG A 154 19.27 12.60 -7.41
C ARG A 154 17.84 12.87 -6.92
N LEU A 155 17.63 12.99 -5.61
CA LEU A 155 16.36 13.40 -5.01
C LEU A 155 16.05 14.88 -5.22
N ASN A 156 17.03 15.69 -5.63
CA ASN A 156 16.85 17.13 -5.78
C ASN A 156 15.57 17.45 -6.58
N SER A 157 14.67 18.19 -5.95
CA SER A 157 13.33 18.47 -6.48
C SER A 157 12.92 19.89 -6.20
N THR A 158 12.30 20.58 -7.17
CA THR A 158 11.85 21.98 -6.97
C THR A 158 10.78 22.07 -5.89
N VAL A 159 9.85 21.11 -5.87
CA VAL A 159 8.71 21.06 -4.95
C VAL A 159 8.71 19.73 -4.20
N LEU A 160 8.51 19.79 -2.89
CA LEU A 160 8.28 18.64 -2.03
C LEU A 160 6.81 18.65 -1.56
N LYS A 161 6.10 17.52 -1.67
CA LYS A 161 4.93 17.28 -0.82
C LYS A 161 5.45 16.71 0.50
N ALA A 162 5.22 17.38 1.62
CA ALA A 162 5.65 16.89 2.93
C ALA A 162 5.10 15.48 3.17
N GLY A 163 6.00 14.56 3.53
CA GLY A 163 5.66 13.21 3.94
C GLY A 163 4.79 13.21 5.19
N HIS A 164 3.87 12.25 5.26
CA HIS A 164 3.05 11.97 6.43
C HIS A 164 2.40 13.23 6.98
N HIS A 165 1.75 13.97 6.08
CA HIS A 165 0.98 15.17 6.44
C HIS A 165 1.78 16.28 7.15
N GLY A 166 3.12 16.23 7.12
CA GLY A 166 4.01 17.09 7.92
C GLY A 166 4.24 16.57 9.35
N SER A 167 4.29 15.24 9.54
CA SER A 167 4.61 14.57 10.80
C SER A 167 6.05 14.82 11.25
N ASP A 168 6.31 14.72 12.56
CA ASP A 168 7.67 14.77 13.10
C ASP A 168 8.52 13.53 12.73
N THR A 169 7.86 12.45 12.31
CA THR A 169 8.48 11.23 11.77
C THR A 169 8.99 11.38 10.33
N SER A 170 8.59 12.44 9.63
CA SER A 170 8.94 12.67 8.22
C SER A 170 9.69 13.99 8.02
N SER A 171 10.15 14.24 6.79
CA SER A 171 10.96 15.38 6.39
C SER A 171 12.20 15.56 7.28
N THR A 172 12.96 14.48 7.46
CA THR A 172 14.21 14.49 8.23
C THR A 172 15.26 15.39 7.59
N ASN A 173 16.19 15.93 8.39
CA ASN A 173 17.23 16.82 7.88
C ASN A 173 18.07 16.19 6.74
N PRO A 174 18.55 14.93 6.84
CA PRO A 174 19.29 14.31 5.73
C PRO A 174 18.47 14.21 4.44
N TYR A 175 17.17 13.95 4.55
CA TYR A 175 16.29 13.88 3.40
C TYR A 175 16.03 15.27 2.80
N LEU A 176 15.78 16.28 3.63
CA LEU A 176 15.64 17.67 3.17
C LEU A 176 16.93 18.20 2.54
N ASP A 177 18.10 17.85 3.08
CA ASP A 177 19.40 18.19 2.49
C ASP A 177 19.56 17.58 1.08
N ALA A 178 19.07 16.36 0.86
CA ALA A 178 19.16 15.65 -0.42
C ALA A 178 18.11 16.13 -1.45
N VAL A 179 16.89 16.43 -0.98
CA VAL A 179 15.79 16.94 -1.82
C VAL A 179 16.00 18.41 -2.16
N ASP A 180 16.55 19.21 -1.24
CA ASP A 180 16.80 20.65 -1.36
C ASP A 180 15.65 21.41 -2.08
N PRO A 181 14.40 21.33 -1.55
CA PRO A 181 13.24 21.91 -2.21
C PRO A 181 13.19 23.42 -2.01
N GLN A 182 12.67 24.13 -3.02
CA GLN A 182 12.39 25.56 -2.89
C GLN A 182 11.06 25.81 -2.17
N VAL A 183 10.10 24.89 -2.32
CA VAL A 183 8.77 24.97 -1.71
C VAL A 183 8.31 23.61 -1.24
N THR A 184 7.66 23.58 -0.07
CA THR A 184 6.98 22.40 0.45
C THR A 184 5.47 22.60 0.56
N LEU A 185 4.71 21.59 0.13
CA LEU A 185 3.26 21.53 0.27
C LEU A 185 2.89 20.61 1.43
N ILE A 186 2.01 21.03 2.32
CA ILE A 186 1.48 20.21 3.42
C ILE A 186 -0.01 20.00 3.18
N SER A 187 -0.44 18.74 3.14
CA SER A 187 -1.85 18.38 3.13
C SER A 187 -2.23 17.81 4.48
N SER A 188 -2.99 18.56 5.28
CA SER A 188 -3.56 18.12 6.56
C SER A 188 -4.61 19.10 7.05
N ALA A 189 -5.49 18.68 7.96
CA ALA A 189 -6.53 19.53 8.53
C ALA A 189 -5.96 20.56 9.54
N TYR A 190 -6.61 21.73 9.65
CA TYR A 190 -6.17 22.79 10.59
C TYR A 190 -6.07 22.29 12.03
N LYS A 191 -7.06 21.48 12.42
CA LYS A 191 -7.16 20.78 13.71
C LYS A 191 -6.96 19.28 13.52
N SER A 192 -5.84 18.89 12.92
CA SER A 192 -5.46 17.47 12.84
C SER A 192 -5.49 16.82 14.23
N GLN A 193 -6.12 15.65 14.32
CA GLN A 193 -6.14 14.85 15.56
C GLN A 193 -4.75 14.34 15.96
N TYR A 194 -3.83 14.26 14.99
CA TYR A 194 -2.44 13.86 15.16
C TYR A 194 -1.50 15.05 15.44
N GLY A 195 -2.03 16.29 15.43
CA GLY A 195 -1.24 17.50 15.65
C GLY A 195 -0.47 17.98 14.42
N HIS A 196 -0.74 17.43 13.24
CA HIS A 196 -0.08 17.84 11.99
C HIS A 196 -0.50 19.24 11.49
N PRO A 197 0.40 19.94 10.76
CA PRO A 197 1.84 19.66 10.71
C PRO A 197 2.49 19.86 12.08
N SER A 198 3.45 19.00 12.44
CA SER A 198 4.11 19.04 13.74
C SER A 198 5.02 20.27 13.86
N PRO A 199 5.16 20.88 15.05
CA PRO A 199 6.13 21.94 15.28
C PRO A 199 7.56 21.56 14.87
N GLU A 200 7.93 20.29 15.03
CA GLU A 200 9.25 19.74 14.69
C GLU A 200 9.49 19.73 13.18
N ALA A 201 8.50 19.33 12.38
CA ALA A 201 8.60 19.39 10.92
C ALA A 201 8.66 20.85 10.43
N LEU A 202 7.80 21.72 10.98
CA LEU A 202 7.82 23.15 10.67
C LEU A 202 9.16 23.81 11.03
N HIS A 203 9.75 23.41 12.16
CA HIS A 203 11.08 23.88 12.55
C HIS A 203 12.14 23.47 11.53
N ARG A 204 12.15 22.20 11.07
CA ARG A 204 13.09 21.74 10.04
C ARG A 204 12.92 22.51 8.73
N PHE A 205 11.69 22.71 8.25
CA PHE A 205 11.48 23.54 7.06
C PHE A 205 12.00 24.97 7.24
N GLY A 206 11.82 25.56 8.43
CA GLY A 206 12.35 26.89 8.75
C GLY A 206 13.88 26.94 8.83
N GLU A 207 14.54 25.89 9.34
CA GLU A 207 16.01 25.80 9.36
C GLU A 207 16.63 25.68 7.96
N HIS A 208 15.85 25.21 6.99
CA HIS A 208 16.24 25.07 5.58
C HIS A 208 15.78 26.26 4.72
N ASP A 209 15.22 27.32 5.31
CA ASP A 209 14.68 28.48 4.60
C ASP A 209 13.62 28.10 3.53
N ILE A 210 12.85 27.04 3.77
CA ILE A 210 11.83 26.53 2.83
C ILE A 210 10.50 27.25 3.05
N GLU A 211 9.92 27.79 1.99
CA GLU A 211 8.53 28.28 2.02
C GLU A 211 7.53 27.11 2.04
N VAL A 212 6.50 27.22 2.89
CA VAL A 212 5.51 26.16 3.08
C VAL A 212 4.12 26.65 2.75
N TYR A 213 3.41 25.87 1.94
CA TYR A 213 1.99 26.07 1.66
C TYR A 213 1.17 24.94 2.27
N TRP A 214 0.23 25.28 3.14
CA TRP A 214 -0.57 24.32 3.90
C TRP A 214 -2.04 24.40 3.50
N THR A 215 -2.62 23.27 3.07
CA THR A 215 -4.02 23.21 2.60
C THR A 215 -5.02 23.75 3.61
N ALA A 216 -4.76 23.58 4.92
CA ALA A 216 -5.67 24.05 5.96
C ALA A 216 -5.80 25.57 6.09
N THR A 217 -4.90 26.37 5.51
CA THR A 217 -4.97 27.84 5.55
C THR A 217 -4.95 28.46 4.15
N HIS A 218 -4.46 27.72 3.17
CA HIS A 218 -4.39 28.14 1.78
C HIS A 218 -5.54 27.58 0.92
N GLY A 219 -6.29 26.59 1.42
CA GLY A 219 -7.29 25.85 0.65
C GLY A 219 -6.65 25.04 -0.46
N ASN A 220 -7.30 25.00 -1.64
CA ASN A 220 -6.71 24.40 -2.82
C ASN A 220 -5.41 25.12 -3.21
N ILE A 221 -4.33 24.35 -3.40
CA ILE A 221 -3.03 24.82 -3.87
C ILE A 221 -2.80 24.23 -5.26
N VAL A 222 -2.61 25.10 -6.25
CA VAL A 222 -2.32 24.72 -7.63
C VAL A 222 -0.92 25.17 -7.98
N VAL A 223 -0.06 24.21 -8.34
CA VAL A 223 1.28 24.48 -8.84
C VAL A 223 1.31 24.15 -10.33
N THR A 224 1.59 25.15 -11.17
CA THR A 224 1.68 25.00 -12.62
C THR A 224 3.13 25.11 -13.04
N SER A 225 3.61 24.22 -13.92
CA SER A 225 4.95 24.31 -14.48
C SER A 225 4.93 24.47 -16.00
N ASP A 226 5.78 25.34 -16.53
CA ASP A 226 6.08 25.45 -17.97
C ASP A 226 7.40 24.75 -18.37
N GLY A 227 8.01 24.04 -17.41
CA GLY A 227 9.29 23.37 -17.57
C GLY A 227 10.50 24.25 -17.25
N HIS A 228 10.34 25.49 -16.83
CA HIS A 228 11.43 26.34 -16.31
C HIS A 228 11.00 27.10 -15.06
N THR A 229 9.75 27.51 -15.00
CA THR A 229 9.15 28.25 -13.91
C THR A 229 7.99 27.45 -13.33
N ILE A 230 7.88 27.44 -12.01
CA ILE A 230 6.65 27.04 -11.32
C ILE A 230 5.87 28.29 -10.88
N ASP A 231 4.57 28.29 -11.15
CA ASP A 231 3.62 29.27 -10.65
C ASP A 231 2.75 28.65 -9.56
N ILE A 232 2.70 29.26 -8.40
CA ILE A 232 1.91 28.80 -7.26
C ILE A 232 0.69 29.69 -7.11
N ALA A 233 -0.49 29.08 -7.04
CA ALA A 233 -1.76 29.75 -6.78
C ALA A 233 -2.51 29.06 -5.65
N THR A 234 -3.14 29.85 -4.77
CA THR A 234 -3.93 29.32 -3.65
C THR A 234 -5.29 29.97 -3.55
N GLN A 235 -6.26 29.24 -2.99
CA GLN A 235 -7.61 29.75 -2.76
C GLN A 235 -7.58 30.94 -1.79
N GLU A 236 -6.95 30.76 -0.63
CA GLU A 236 -6.82 31.79 0.39
C GLU A 236 -5.39 32.28 0.53
N LYS A 237 -5.25 33.56 0.90
CA LYS A 237 -3.93 34.14 1.19
C LYS A 237 -3.61 33.89 2.66
N ALA A 238 -2.55 33.14 2.93
CA ALA A 238 -2.07 32.88 4.29
C ALA A 238 -0.53 33.04 4.35
N PRO A 239 0.07 33.02 5.55
CA PRO A 239 1.53 33.04 5.70
C PRO A 239 2.19 31.77 5.16
N THR A 240 3.37 31.91 4.56
CA THR A 240 4.18 30.78 4.05
C THR A 240 5.42 30.48 4.89
N ASP A 241 5.77 31.36 5.84
CA ASP A 241 6.83 31.10 6.82
C ASP A 241 6.37 29.99 7.77
N PRO A 242 7.12 28.87 7.89
CA PRO A 242 6.77 27.72 8.72
C PRO A 242 6.38 28.08 10.16
N THR A 243 6.99 29.11 10.74
CA THR A 243 6.76 29.55 12.13
C THR A 243 5.45 30.33 12.31
N SER A 244 4.83 30.78 11.23
CA SER A 244 3.60 31.59 11.22
C SER A 244 2.44 30.96 10.45
N LEU A 245 2.62 29.75 9.89
CA LEU A 245 1.58 29.04 9.14
C LEU A 245 0.23 28.96 9.86
N ARG A 246 0.28 28.76 11.19
CA ARG A 246 -0.90 28.64 12.05
C ARG A 246 -1.56 29.98 12.40
N ASP A 247 -1.02 31.10 11.93
CA ASP A 247 -1.67 32.41 12.06
C ASP A 247 -2.67 32.67 10.92
N GLY A 248 -2.66 31.83 9.87
CA GLY A 248 -3.64 31.88 8.78
C GLY A 248 -5.03 31.43 9.22
N ASP A 249 -6.07 32.01 8.62
CA ASP A 249 -7.44 31.60 8.88
C ASP A 249 -7.68 30.17 8.34
N PRO A 250 -8.38 29.29 9.10
CA PRO A 250 -8.68 27.94 8.64
C PRO A 250 -9.55 27.93 7.38
N VAL A 251 -9.22 27.03 6.45
CA VAL A 251 -10.02 26.68 5.28
C VAL A 251 -10.45 25.23 5.42
N GLU A 252 -11.76 25.00 5.43
CA GLU A 252 -12.33 23.66 5.54
C GLU A 252 -12.26 22.93 4.18
N PRO A 253 -12.08 21.60 4.17
CA PRO A 253 -12.22 20.79 2.96
C PRO A 253 -13.53 21.07 2.22
N GLY A 254 -13.49 21.04 0.89
CA GLY A 254 -14.64 21.35 0.04
C GLY A 254 -15.01 22.83 -0.05
N THR A 255 -14.26 23.73 0.61
CA THR A 255 -14.47 25.17 0.40
C THR A 255 -14.30 25.50 -1.08
N ASP A 256 -15.32 26.12 -1.66
CA ASP A 256 -15.38 26.42 -3.09
C ASP A 256 -14.80 27.80 -3.40
N GLY A 257 -14.05 27.94 -4.48
CA GLY A 257 -13.51 29.23 -4.91
C GLY A 257 -12.44 29.11 -6.00
N PRO A 258 -12.10 30.21 -6.68
CA PRO A 258 -10.96 30.25 -7.58
C PRO A 258 -9.65 30.30 -6.78
N VAL A 259 -8.56 29.82 -7.38
CA VAL A 259 -7.21 30.08 -6.86
C VAL A 259 -6.67 31.41 -7.40
N SER A 260 -5.85 32.08 -6.60
CA SER A 260 -5.15 33.32 -6.97
C SER A 260 -3.64 33.10 -6.94
N HIS A 261 -2.95 33.62 -7.95
CA HIS A 261 -1.48 33.59 -8.03
C HIS A 261 -0.83 34.19 -6.77
N ARG A 262 0.24 33.55 -6.29
CA ARG A 262 1.02 33.93 -5.12
C ARG A 262 2.47 34.23 -5.49
N GLU A 263 3.08 33.33 -6.23
CA GLU A 263 4.52 33.38 -6.51
C GLU A 263 4.85 32.67 -7.83
N SER A 264 5.94 33.11 -8.45
CA SER A 264 6.58 32.45 -9.59
C SER A 264 8.04 32.19 -9.27
N ILE A 265 8.48 30.93 -9.33
CA ILE A 265 9.85 30.52 -9.01
C ILE A 265 10.50 29.99 -10.28
N THR A 266 11.59 30.62 -10.72
CA THR A 266 12.33 30.20 -11.92
C THR A 266 13.51 29.32 -11.54
N VAL A 267 13.52 28.08 -12.01
CA VAL A 267 14.57 27.11 -11.73
C VAL A 267 15.76 27.36 -12.66
N GLY A 268 16.89 27.76 -12.08
CA GLY A 268 18.11 28.06 -12.83
C GLY A 268 18.72 26.81 -13.46
N SER A 269 19.33 26.96 -14.64
CA SER A 269 20.04 25.90 -15.38
C SER A 269 21.33 25.37 -14.70
N GLY A 270 21.64 25.82 -13.49
CA GLY A 270 22.82 25.45 -12.71
C GLY A 270 22.61 24.25 -11.77
N LEU A 271 21.35 23.88 -11.51
CA LEU A 271 21.03 22.59 -10.90
C LEU A 271 21.13 21.56 -12.02
N SER A 272 22.30 20.92 -12.13
CA SER A 272 22.56 19.86 -13.10
C SER A 272 21.66 18.66 -12.81
N GLN A 273 20.47 18.66 -13.38
CA GLN A 273 19.47 17.59 -13.36
C GLN A 273 19.65 16.65 -14.57
N ASN A 274 20.88 16.51 -15.09
CA ASN A 274 21.13 15.62 -16.22
C ASN A 274 20.62 14.20 -15.85
N PRO A 275 19.81 13.56 -16.71
CA PRO A 275 19.55 12.14 -16.62
C PRO A 275 20.87 11.38 -16.60
N PRO A 276 20.92 10.14 -16.07
CA PRO A 276 22.13 9.35 -16.11
C PRO A 276 22.57 9.14 -17.57
N GLU A 277 23.61 9.87 -18.01
CA GLU A 277 24.51 9.34 -19.02
C GLU A 277 25.42 8.35 -18.30
N GLY A 278 25.04 7.07 -18.29
CA GLY A 278 25.99 6.02 -17.87
C GLY A 278 25.41 4.76 -17.25
N THR A 279 24.13 4.71 -16.89
CA THR A 279 23.44 3.44 -16.67
C THR A 279 22.49 3.26 -17.82
N SER A 280 22.59 2.12 -18.51
CA SER A 280 21.45 1.57 -19.22
C SER A 280 20.21 1.81 -18.36
N THR A 281 19.22 2.54 -18.87
CA THR A 281 17.85 2.39 -18.39
C THR A 281 17.68 0.88 -18.22
N PRO A 282 17.52 0.33 -17.00
CA PRO A 282 17.01 -1.02 -16.90
C PRO A 282 15.77 -1.02 -17.79
N ALA A 283 15.62 -1.99 -18.69
CA ALA A 283 14.49 -2.03 -19.59
C ALA A 283 13.24 -1.66 -18.77
N ALA A 284 12.48 -0.65 -19.22
CA ALA A 284 11.32 -0.15 -18.46
C ALA A 284 10.52 -1.36 -17.99
N ASN A 285 10.58 -1.64 -16.69
CA ASN A 285 9.79 -2.71 -16.14
C ASN A 285 8.36 -2.19 -16.20
N THR A 286 7.56 -2.89 -17.01
CA THR A 286 6.12 -2.75 -16.88
C THR A 286 5.81 -3.42 -15.54
N PRO A 287 5.24 -2.71 -14.57
CA PRO A 287 4.93 -3.30 -13.28
C PRO A 287 4.07 -4.55 -13.49
N THR A 288 4.13 -5.47 -12.53
CA THR A 288 3.46 -6.76 -12.67
C THR A 288 1.95 -6.55 -12.47
N PRO A 289 1.11 -6.87 -13.48
CA PRO A 289 -0.32 -6.81 -13.27
C PRO A 289 -0.72 -7.92 -12.29
N VAL A 290 -1.46 -7.56 -11.24
CA VAL A 290 -2.08 -8.51 -10.32
C VAL A 290 -3.15 -9.27 -11.11
N ARG A 291 -2.92 -10.56 -11.35
CA ARG A 291 -3.85 -11.39 -12.14
C ARG A 291 -4.98 -11.89 -11.24
N SER A 292 -6.21 -11.47 -11.52
CA SER A 292 -7.39 -12.22 -11.06
C SER A 292 -7.44 -13.55 -11.85
N SER A 293 -7.14 -14.66 -11.19
CA SER A 293 -7.14 -15.98 -11.82
C SER A 293 -8.49 -16.67 -11.63
N THR A 294 -9.39 -16.50 -12.60
CA THR A 294 -10.56 -17.37 -12.73
C THR A 294 -10.15 -18.65 -13.45
N SER A 295 -9.86 -19.72 -12.72
CA SER A 295 -9.73 -21.06 -13.30
C SER A 295 -10.31 -22.15 -12.40
N THR A 296 -11.53 -22.57 -12.73
CA THR A 296 -12.20 -23.77 -12.20
C THR A 296 -11.43 -25.03 -12.58
N PRO A 297 -11.00 -25.90 -11.64
CA PRO A 297 -10.44 -27.20 -11.99
C PRO A 297 -11.56 -28.25 -12.10
N THR A 298 -11.61 -28.92 -13.25
CA THR A 298 -12.42 -30.12 -13.49
C THR A 298 -11.71 -31.33 -12.88
N SER A 299 -12.44 -32.08 -12.05
CA SER A 299 -12.04 -33.35 -11.44
C SER A 299 -11.71 -34.44 -12.47
N GLU A 300 -10.51 -35.02 -12.42
CA GLU A 300 -10.28 -36.41 -12.83
C GLU A 300 -9.27 -37.12 -11.90
N SER A 301 -9.71 -38.28 -11.40
CA SER A 301 -9.04 -39.24 -10.53
C SER A 301 -7.92 -40.03 -11.22
N SER A 302 -6.83 -40.35 -10.52
CA SER A 302 -6.04 -41.56 -10.82
C SER A 302 -5.22 -42.07 -9.63
N GLU A 303 -5.19 -43.39 -9.54
CA GLU A 303 -4.74 -44.28 -8.47
C GLU A 303 -3.23 -44.29 -8.17
N THR A 304 -2.92 -44.65 -6.92
CA THR A 304 -1.60 -45.06 -6.39
C THR A 304 -1.11 -46.38 -7.03
N PRO A 305 0.20 -46.65 -7.03
CA PRO A 305 0.63 -47.83 -6.26
C PRO A 305 1.97 -47.68 -5.50
N ALA A 306 2.08 -48.55 -4.49
CA ALA A 306 3.09 -48.55 -3.43
C ALA A 306 4.42 -49.27 -3.75
N THR A 307 5.35 -49.06 -2.80
CA THR A 307 6.40 -49.96 -2.25
C THR A 307 7.83 -49.80 -2.77
N THR A 308 8.80 -49.49 -1.89
CA THR A 308 9.81 -50.44 -1.34
C THR A 308 10.92 -49.70 -0.55
N ARG A 309 11.23 -50.17 0.67
CA ARG A 309 12.35 -49.72 1.53
C ARG A 309 13.68 -50.41 1.17
N ILE A 310 14.80 -49.68 1.23
CA ILE A 310 16.16 -50.20 1.52
C ILE A 310 16.88 -49.21 2.45
N ALA A 311 17.65 -49.73 3.41
CA ALA A 311 18.41 -48.98 4.42
C ALA A 311 19.94 -49.07 4.20
N SER A 312 20.65 -48.01 4.61
CA SER A 312 22.07 -47.84 5.06
C SER A 312 22.65 -46.56 4.43
N ASP A 313 23.56 -45.76 4.99
CA ASP A 313 24.34 -45.66 6.23
C ASP A 313 24.83 -44.19 6.38
N GLY A 314 25.47 -43.86 7.51
CA GLY A 314 25.67 -42.51 8.02
C GLY A 314 26.56 -41.53 7.25
N GLY A 315 26.31 -40.24 7.47
CA GLY A 315 27.17 -39.12 7.09
C GLY A 315 26.53 -37.76 7.45
N THR A 316 27.24 -36.97 8.25
CA THR A 316 26.84 -35.69 8.85
C THR A 316 26.78 -34.49 7.89
N GLU A 317 25.88 -33.58 8.25
CA GLU A 317 25.77 -32.12 7.97
C GLU A 317 24.95 -31.59 6.77
N SER A 318 24.18 -30.55 7.14
CA SER A 318 23.49 -29.51 6.37
C SER A 318 22.00 -29.72 6.07
N GLY A 319 21.22 -28.91 6.80
CA GLY A 319 19.78 -28.68 6.80
C GLY A 319 19.01 -29.01 5.52
N VAL A 320 18.01 -29.86 5.70
CA VAL A 320 16.90 -30.06 4.79
C VAL A 320 15.64 -29.82 5.64
N ASN A 321 14.75 -28.94 5.16
CA ASN A 321 13.41 -28.74 5.73
C ASN A 321 12.68 -30.09 5.76
N GLU A 322 12.62 -30.73 6.92
CA GLU A 322 11.68 -31.81 7.17
C GLU A 322 10.32 -31.18 7.46
N SER A 323 9.41 -31.25 6.48
CA SER A 323 7.97 -31.12 6.72
C SER A 323 7.60 -32.05 7.88
N GLY A 324 7.07 -31.50 8.97
CA GLY A 324 6.53 -32.30 10.06
C GLY A 324 5.34 -33.15 9.58
N PRO A 325 4.76 -34.01 10.45
CA PRO A 325 3.61 -34.86 10.14
C PRO A 325 2.29 -34.08 10.00
N PHE A 326 2.31 -32.89 9.39
CA PHE A 326 1.21 -31.93 9.38
C PHE A 326 1.16 -31.19 8.04
N GLU A 327 0.04 -31.27 7.34
CA GLU A 327 -0.13 -30.72 5.97
C GLU A 327 -1.49 -30.02 5.81
N VAL A 328 -1.60 -29.04 4.90
CA VAL A 328 -2.90 -28.53 4.44
C VAL A 328 -3.39 -29.44 3.31
N THR A 329 -4.61 -29.95 3.45
CA THR A 329 -5.21 -30.87 2.46
C THR A 329 -6.31 -30.22 1.65
N THR A 330 -6.91 -29.16 2.16
CA THR A 330 -7.91 -28.38 1.44
C THR A 330 -7.81 -26.93 1.87
N ILE A 331 -7.85 -26.07 0.86
CA ILE A 331 -7.95 -24.62 0.99
C ILE A 331 -9.19 -24.24 0.20
N HIS A 332 -10.27 -23.92 0.91
CA HIS A 332 -11.50 -23.45 0.30
C HIS A 332 -11.61 -21.96 0.60
N ALA A 333 -10.93 -21.15 -0.22
CA ALA A 333 -10.91 -19.70 -0.09
C ALA A 333 -12.17 -19.07 -0.68
N ASP A 334 -12.54 -19.48 -1.90
CA ASP A 334 -13.66 -18.92 -2.67
C ASP A 334 -15.00 -19.51 -2.19
N ALA A 335 -15.73 -18.77 -1.37
CA ALA A 335 -17.06 -19.17 -0.90
C ALA A 335 -18.10 -19.00 -2.02
N GLU A 336 -19.11 -19.87 -2.07
CA GLU A 336 -20.19 -19.72 -3.05
C GLU A 336 -20.99 -18.43 -2.76
N GLY A 337 -20.84 -17.43 -3.62
CA GLY A 337 -21.60 -16.18 -3.56
C GLY A 337 -20.75 -14.98 -3.16
N ASP A 338 -21.26 -14.17 -2.22
CA ASP A 338 -20.48 -13.12 -1.57
C ASP A 338 -19.86 -13.73 -0.31
N ASP A 339 -18.53 -13.76 -0.23
CA ASP A 339 -17.80 -14.39 0.87
C ASP A 339 -18.22 -13.82 2.24
N ARG A 340 -18.60 -12.54 2.29
CA ARG A 340 -19.08 -11.88 3.52
C ARG A 340 -20.44 -12.39 3.98
N GLU A 341 -21.25 -12.97 3.08
CA GLU A 341 -22.54 -13.55 3.40
C GLU A 341 -22.46 -15.07 3.66
N ASN A 342 -21.32 -15.70 3.34
CA ASN A 342 -21.13 -17.15 3.42
C ASN A 342 -19.76 -17.56 4.01
N LEU A 343 -19.36 -16.92 5.11
CA LEU A 343 -18.04 -17.13 5.76
C LEU A 343 -17.74 -18.56 6.23
N ASN A 344 -18.73 -19.44 6.35
CA ASN A 344 -18.49 -20.86 6.67
C ASN A 344 -18.29 -21.74 5.43
N ASP A 345 -18.46 -21.19 4.24
CA ASP A 345 -18.02 -21.80 2.99
C ASP A 345 -16.60 -21.34 2.62
N GLU A 346 -15.93 -20.67 3.55
CA GLU A 346 -14.49 -20.43 3.52
C GLU A 346 -13.85 -21.23 4.69
N TYR A 347 -12.91 -22.14 4.38
CA TYR A 347 -12.32 -23.02 5.39
C TYR A 347 -10.98 -23.65 4.96
N LEU A 348 -10.19 -24.06 5.95
CA LEU A 348 -9.00 -24.89 5.79
C LEU A 348 -9.21 -26.29 6.36
N VAL A 349 -8.62 -27.30 5.72
CA VAL A 349 -8.53 -28.66 6.27
C VAL A 349 -7.07 -29.04 6.48
N LEU A 350 -6.70 -29.29 7.74
CA LEU A 350 -5.36 -29.67 8.18
C LEU A 350 -5.33 -31.17 8.52
N GLU A 351 -4.35 -31.93 8.04
CA GLU A 351 -4.23 -33.37 8.31
C GLU A 351 -3.01 -33.69 9.18
N ASN A 352 -3.18 -34.58 10.16
CA ASN A 352 -2.06 -35.24 10.83
C ASN A 352 -1.60 -36.46 10.01
N THR A 353 -0.59 -36.26 9.16
CA THR A 353 0.00 -37.32 8.31
C THR A 353 0.93 -38.27 9.07
N GLY A 354 1.09 -38.06 10.38
CA GLY A 354 1.92 -38.87 11.27
C GLY A 354 1.30 -40.22 11.64
N SER A 355 2.10 -41.06 12.31
CA SER A 355 1.66 -42.38 12.78
C SER A 355 1.12 -42.40 14.22
N THR A 356 1.06 -41.24 14.88
CA THR A 356 0.60 -41.07 16.27
C THR A 356 -0.31 -39.86 16.37
N SER A 357 -1.11 -39.79 17.43
CA SER A 357 -1.89 -38.58 17.73
C SER A 357 -0.98 -37.36 17.93
N LEU A 358 -1.47 -36.20 17.51
CA LEU A 358 -0.79 -34.93 17.55
C LEU A 358 -1.60 -33.95 18.40
N ASP A 359 -1.00 -33.47 19.49
CA ASP A 359 -1.57 -32.43 20.33
C ASP A 359 -1.28 -31.06 19.70
N VAL A 360 -2.32 -30.39 19.21
CA VAL A 360 -2.25 -29.09 18.55
C VAL A 360 -2.76 -27.96 19.46
N SER A 361 -2.87 -28.23 20.76
CA SER A 361 -3.26 -27.23 21.75
C SER A 361 -2.34 -26.01 21.70
N GLY A 362 -2.91 -24.82 21.49
CA GLY A 362 -2.16 -23.56 21.46
C GLY A 362 -1.29 -23.37 20.22
N TRP A 363 -1.44 -24.23 19.20
CA TRP A 363 -0.88 -23.95 17.88
C TRP A 363 -1.63 -22.78 17.25
N THR A 364 -0.96 -22.03 16.39
CA THR A 364 -1.58 -20.92 15.67
C THR A 364 -1.67 -21.24 14.18
N VAL A 365 -2.76 -20.81 13.56
CA VAL A 365 -2.95 -20.79 12.11
C VAL A 365 -3.06 -19.33 11.71
N LYS A 366 -2.22 -18.91 10.76
CA LYS A 366 -2.04 -17.51 10.39
C LYS A 366 -2.10 -17.37 8.87
N ASP A 367 -2.76 -16.34 8.37
CA ASP A 367 -2.78 -16.01 6.94
C ASP A 367 -1.62 -15.04 6.56
N GLY A 368 -1.52 -14.68 5.28
CA GLY A 368 -0.52 -13.77 4.76
C GLY A 368 -0.64 -12.34 5.30
N SER A 369 -1.83 -11.93 5.74
CA SER A 369 -2.10 -10.62 6.37
C SER A 369 -2.06 -10.67 7.91
N SER A 370 -1.51 -11.74 8.48
CA SER A 370 -1.26 -11.89 9.91
C SER A 370 -2.47 -11.99 10.86
N ARG A 371 -3.66 -12.25 10.32
CA ARG A 371 -4.83 -12.74 11.07
C ARG A 371 -4.48 -14.11 11.63
N GLU A 372 -4.60 -14.25 12.95
CA GLU A 372 -4.16 -15.43 13.68
C GLU A 372 -5.32 -16.08 14.44
N TYR A 373 -5.44 -17.40 14.31
CA TYR A 373 -6.31 -18.24 15.10
C TYR A 373 -5.49 -19.14 16.01
N THR A 374 -5.73 -19.07 17.32
CA THR A 374 -5.12 -19.97 18.29
C THR A 374 -6.05 -21.17 18.55
N ILE A 375 -5.55 -22.37 18.30
CA ILE A 375 -6.28 -23.61 18.54
C ILE A 375 -6.51 -23.81 20.04
N SER A 376 -7.77 -24.00 20.42
CA SER A 376 -8.22 -24.22 21.80
C SER A 376 -7.43 -25.34 22.50
N SER A 377 -7.22 -25.17 23.81
CA SER A 377 -6.51 -26.16 24.62
C SER A 377 -7.27 -27.48 24.70
N GLY A 378 -6.56 -28.61 24.57
CA GLY A 378 -7.12 -29.96 24.62
C GLY A 378 -7.45 -30.55 23.24
N THR A 379 -7.15 -29.84 22.16
CA THR A 379 -7.37 -30.32 20.78
C THR A 379 -6.27 -31.29 20.36
N VAL A 380 -6.67 -32.51 20.02
CA VAL A 380 -5.78 -33.59 19.59
C VAL A 380 -6.30 -34.16 18.28
N ILE A 381 -5.45 -34.26 17.28
CA ILE A 381 -5.77 -34.86 15.98
C ILE A 381 -5.16 -36.26 15.96
N GLU A 382 -5.98 -37.31 15.85
CA GLU A 382 -5.49 -38.67 15.76
C GLU A 382 -4.72 -38.90 14.44
N ALA A 383 -3.92 -39.98 14.38
CA ALA A 383 -3.13 -40.29 13.19
C ALA A 383 -4.03 -40.52 11.96
N GLY A 384 -3.82 -39.73 10.89
CA GLY A 384 -4.62 -39.76 9.66
C GLY A 384 -6.00 -39.11 9.78
N GLU A 385 -6.28 -38.38 10.87
CA GLU A 385 -7.48 -37.54 10.97
C GLU A 385 -7.20 -36.10 10.53
N THR A 386 -8.29 -35.40 10.19
CA THR A 386 -8.27 -34.01 9.76
C THR A 386 -8.94 -33.10 10.79
N LEU A 387 -8.53 -31.84 10.78
CA LEU A 387 -9.14 -30.71 11.47
C LEU A 387 -9.58 -29.66 10.45
N THR A 388 -10.84 -29.25 10.53
CA THR A 388 -11.41 -28.21 9.67
C THR A 388 -11.52 -26.93 10.46
N LEU A 389 -10.96 -25.83 9.93
CA LEU A 389 -11.10 -24.49 10.48
C LEU A 389 -11.95 -23.66 9.52
N TYR A 390 -13.20 -23.42 9.90
CA TYR A 390 -14.12 -22.54 9.18
C TYR A 390 -13.87 -21.08 9.56
N THR A 391 -13.99 -20.15 8.61
CA THR A 391 -13.77 -18.73 8.88
C THR A 391 -14.90 -18.09 9.70
N GLY A 392 -16.15 -18.44 9.41
CA GLY A 392 -17.30 -17.79 10.03
C GLY A 392 -17.55 -18.18 11.49
N GLU A 393 -18.78 -17.89 11.94
CA GLU A 393 -19.23 -18.22 13.30
C GLU A 393 -19.77 -19.66 13.39
N GLY A 394 -19.52 -20.29 14.55
CA GLY A 394 -20.09 -21.60 14.88
C GLY A 394 -19.79 -21.99 16.32
N THR A 395 -19.89 -23.29 16.61
CA THR A 395 -19.52 -23.82 17.93
C THR A 395 -18.59 -25.00 17.69
N ASP A 396 -17.36 -24.89 18.19
CA ASP A 396 -16.34 -25.91 18.08
C ASP A 396 -16.88 -27.27 18.54
N ALA A 397 -16.73 -28.30 17.69
CA ALA A 397 -17.21 -29.64 17.95
C ALA A 397 -16.29 -30.68 17.32
N GLY A 398 -15.57 -31.43 18.16
CA GLY A 398 -14.59 -32.40 17.68
C GLY A 398 -13.45 -31.70 16.95
N ASN A 399 -13.28 -32.03 15.67
CA ASN A 399 -12.24 -31.46 14.81
C ASN A 399 -12.77 -30.34 13.89
N ASP A 400 -14.01 -29.90 14.06
CA ASP A 400 -14.56 -28.72 13.38
C ASP A 400 -14.42 -27.51 14.31
N LEU A 401 -13.57 -26.56 13.91
CA LEU A 401 -13.29 -25.31 14.61
C LEU A 401 -13.82 -24.11 13.82
N TYR A 402 -14.21 -23.07 14.53
CA TYR A 402 -14.73 -21.83 13.93
C TYR A 402 -13.90 -20.64 14.39
N TRP A 403 -13.38 -19.88 13.44
CA TRP A 403 -12.60 -18.68 13.72
C TRP A 403 -13.47 -17.61 14.38
N GLY A 404 -14.76 -17.57 14.05
CA GLY A 404 -15.67 -16.51 14.50
C GLY A 404 -15.32 -15.17 13.88
N SER A 405 -14.71 -15.19 12.69
CA SER A 405 -14.41 -13.97 11.94
C SER A 405 -15.71 -13.37 11.43
N GLY A 406 -15.76 -12.03 11.41
CA GLY A 406 -16.83 -11.26 10.77
C GLY A 406 -16.54 -10.96 9.29
N SER A 407 -15.42 -11.45 8.76
CA SER A 407 -14.92 -11.21 7.41
C SER A 407 -14.15 -12.43 6.90
N ALA A 408 -13.98 -12.52 5.58
CA ALA A 408 -13.17 -13.56 4.95
C ALA A 408 -11.70 -13.48 5.42
N ILE A 409 -11.03 -14.63 5.49
CA ILE A 409 -9.64 -14.77 5.98
C ILE A 409 -8.71 -15.23 4.85
N TRP A 410 -9.17 -16.09 3.95
CA TRP A 410 -8.39 -16.77 2.91
C TRP A 410 -8.62 -16.09 1.57
N ASN A 411 -7.61 -15.39 1.05
CA ASN A 411 -7.79 -14.62 -0.19
C ASN A 411 -7.96 -15.52 -1.43
N ASN A 412 -9.04 -15.33 -2.21
CA ASN A 412 -9.33 -16.10 -3.43
C ASN A 412 -8.24 -16.00 -4.52
N GLY A 413 -7.48 -14.89 -4.53
CA GLY A 413 -6.36 -14.64 -5.44
C GLY A 413 -5.04 -15.30 -5.01
N GLY A 414 -5.02 -15.98 -3.87
CA GLY A 414 -3.85 -16.60 -3.27
C GLY A 414 -3.48 -15.99 -1.93
N ASP A 415 -2.99 -16.83 -1.02
CA ASP A 415 -2.64 -16.45 0.35
C ASP A 415 -1.50 -17.30 0.90
N THR A 416 -0.93 -16.91 2.04
CA THR A 416 0.09 -17.66 2.77
C THR A 416 -0.49 -18.22 4.07
N ILE A 417 -0.63 -19.53 4.17
CA ILE A 417 -0.99 -20.22 5.40
C ILE A 417 0.29 -20.55 6.16
N THR A 418 0.47 -19.97 7.34
CA THR A 418 1.55 -20.32 8.26
C THR A 418 0.96 -20.97 9.51
N VAL A 419 1.48 -22.13 9.89
CA VAL A 419 1.13 -22.77 11.16
C VAL A 419 2.36 -22.80 12.06
N THR A 420 2.21 -22.37 13.31
CA THR A 420 3.24 -22.49 14.35
C THR A 420 2.76 -23.35 15.50
N ASN A 421 3.68 -24.08 16.13
CA ASN A 421 3.38 -24.83 17.35
C ASN A 421 3.30 -23.89 18.57
N ALA A 422 2.91 -24.43 19.73
CA ALA A 422 2.81 -23.67 20.98
C ALA A 422 4.15 -23.14 21.55
N GLN A 423 5.27 -23.32 20.83
CA GLN A 423 6.59 -22.76 21.12
C GLN A 423 7.00 -21.71 20.07
N ASP A 424 6.06 -21.26 19.23
CA ASP A 424 6.26 -20.33 18.12
C ASP A 424 7.21 -20.85 17.02
N GLU A 425 7.41 -22.18 16.94
CA GLU A 425 8.18 -22.78 15.86
C GLU A 425 7.27 -23.06 14.66
N GLN A 426 7.64 -22.56 13.48
CA GLN A 426 6.91 -22.81 12.24
C GLN A 426 6.93 -24.30 11.91
N VAL A 427 5.75 -24.91 11.83
CA VAL A 427 5.56 -26.32 11.47
C VAL A 427 5.13 -26.50 10.01
N LEU A 428 4.48 -25.49 9.43
CA LEU A 428 3.97 -25.49 8.07
C LEU A 428 3.95 -24.06 7.52
N LYS A 429 4.31 -23.91 6.24
CA LYS A 429 4.05 -22.72 5.44
C LYS A 429 3.63 -23.16 4.05
N GLU A 430 2.44 -22.75 3.62
CA GLU A 430 1.86 -23.11 2.33
C GLU A 430 1.30 -21.87 1.64
N GLU A 431 1.59 -21.74 0.35
CA GLU A 431 1.11 -20.66 -0.51
C GLU A 431 0.30 -21.30 -1.64
N TYR A 432 -0.82 -20.70 -2.03
CA TYR A 432 -1.73 -21.26 -3.04
C TYR A 432 -2.18 -20.24 -4.07
#